data_AF-A0A7M4DWX2-F1
#
_entry.id   AF-A0A7M4DWX2-F1
#
_cell.length_a   1.000
_cell.length_b   1.000
_cell.length_c   1.000
_cell.angle_alpha   90.00
_cell.angle_beta   90.00
_cell.angle_gamma   90.00
#
_symmetry.space_group_name_H-M   'P 1'
#
loop_
_entity.id
_entity.type
_entity.pdbx_description
1 polymer ?
#
loop_
_entity_poly.entity_id
_entity_poly.type
_entity_poly.pdbx_seq_one_letter_code
_entity_poly.pdbx_strand_id
1 'polypeptide(L)'
;MAEALDFRVPAESSKMLLLCGLEPAAAEHSLYSAFSEFGLLYSVRVHKNAAIAQPGCYAIVKFYSARDASRAQQACNKQRLFQKSPLKVCICTKQKVLQQQVLPLSSHKCQELANYYLGFNGWSSRIITLQNISGFDEEYEELGGLSQKQCLKYLCALEVMLPNHGICTRGIGLAEAHLENSQDSLEFVTKTRRVQKLSVGKALSNAFQKLLLIVLEDGKVAVEYNSGQEESIDSLTEEELKGLTQVNDLSLEHLNHEEDEEFACELSLDEAHLL
;
A
#
# COMPACT_ATOMS: atom_id res chain seq x y z
N MET A 1 -20.90 7.01 -15.65
CA MET A 1 -19.62 7.64 -15.27
C MET A 1 -18.61 6.55 -14.94
N ALA A 2 -17.32 6.75 -15.23
CA ALA A 2 -16.24 5.80 -14.94
C ALA A 2 -15.28 6.42 -13.92
N GLU A 3 -14.72 5.60 -13.03
CA GLU A 3 -13.70 6.00 -12.07
C GLU A 3 -12.43 5.19 -12.29
N ALA A 4 -11.28 5.86 -12.28
CA ALA A 4 -9.98 5.21 -12.38
C ALA A 4 -9.39 5.01 -10.97
N LEU A 5 -8.93 3.80 -10.68
CA LEU A 5 -8.33 3.42 -9.40
C LEU A 5 -6.90 2.92 -9.61
N ASP A 6 -5.96 3.57 -8.95
CA ASP A 6 -4.56 3.15 -8.90
C ASP A 6 -4.31 2.16 -7.76
N PHE A 7 -3.29 1.31 -7.93
CA PHE A 7 -2.70 0.51 -6.85
C PHE A 7 -1.75 1.36 -5.98
N ARG A 8 -2.25 2.48 -5.45
CA ARG A 8 -1.51 3.45 -4.61
C ARG A 8 -2.29 3.80 -3.35
N VAL A 9 -1.60 4.28 -2.32
CA VAL A 9 -2.23 4.70 -1.07
C VAL A 9 -3.21 5.85 -1.34
N PRO A 10 -4.50 5.74 -0.95
CA PRO A 10 -5.48 6.81 -1.17
C PRO A 10 -5.12 8.08 -0.38
N ALA A 11 -4.53 9.05 -1.08
CA ALA A 11 -4.15 10.35 -0.53
C ALA A 11 -5.20 11.45 -0.79
N GLU A 12 -6.11 11.21 -1.73
CA GLU A 12 -7.15 12.17 -2.10
C GLU A 12 -8.19 12.34 -0.98
N SER A 13 -8.52 13.59 -0.70
CA SER A 13 -9.48 13.91 0.36
C SER A 13 -10.91 13.48 0.01
N SER A 14 -11.23 13.36 -1.29
CA SER A 14 -12.48 12.79 -1.83
C SER A 14 -12.70 11.32 -1.45
N LYS A 15 -11.62 10.58 -1.16
CA LYS A 15 -11.63 9.16 -0.77
C LYS A 15 -11.69 8.97 0.75
N MET A 16 -11.71 10.05 1.53
CA MET A 16 -11.59 10.02 2.99
C MET A 16 -12.79 10.67 3.68
N LEU A 17 -13.36 9.96 4.66
CA LEU A 17 -14.47 10.42 5.49
C LEU A 17 -14.02 10.66 6.92
N LEU A 18 -14.42 11.80 7.47
CA LEU A 18 -14.32 12.15 8.88
C LEU A 18 -15.68 11.90 9.55
N LEU A 19 -15.67 11.07 10.59
CA LEU A 19 -16.83 10.72 11.38
C LEU A 19 -16.72 11.39 12.75
N CYS A 20 -17.74 12.16 13.13
CA CYS A 20 -17.82 12.81 14.43
C CYS A 20 -19.08 12.38 15.19
N GLY A 21 -19.00 12.46 16.52
CA GLY A 21 -20.10 12.08 17.40
C GLY A 21 -20.13 10.58 17.71
N LEU A 22 -18.99 9.90 17.63
CA LEU A 22 -18.87 8.50 18.02
C LEU A 22 -18.95 8.37 19.54
N GLU A 23 -19.73 7.39 20.00
CA GLU A 23 -19.74 7.01 21.41
C GLU A 23 -18.37 6.41 21.79
N PRO A 24 -17.88 6.59 23.03
CA PRO A 24 -16.57 6.07 23.45
C PRO A 24 -16.41 4.55 23.37
N ALA A 25 -17.53 3.81 23.27
CA ALA A 25 -17.57 2.37 23.08
C ALA A 25 -17.63 1.94 21.60
N ALA A 26 -17.60 2.88 20.65
CA ALA A 26 -17.63 2.58 19.23
C ALA A 26 -16.37 1.81 18.81
N ALA A 27 -16.55 0.58 18.36
CA ALA A 27 -15.47 -0.28 17.91
C ALA A 27 -15.14 -0.04 16.43
N GLU A 28 -13.84 -0.09 16.08
CA GLU A 28 -13.36 -0.04 14.69
C GLU A 28 -14.03 -1.11 13.81
N HIS A 29 -14.26 -2.30 14.36
CA HIS A 29 -14.95 -3.38 13.65
C HIS A 29 -16.38 -2.99 13.21
N SER A 30 -17.16 -2.33 14.08
CA SER A 30 -18.53 -1.92 13.74
C SER A 30 -18.56 -0.87 12.63
N LEU A 31 -17.58 0.05 12.66
CA LEU A 31 -17.36 1.01 11.59
C LEU A 31 -16.96 0.33 10.29
N TYR A 32 -16.02 -0.62 10.34
CA TYR A 32 -15.61 -1.39 9.18
C TYR A 32 -16.80 -2.13 8.55
N SER A 33 -17.58 -2.87 9.33
CA SER A 33 -18.77 -3.57 8.85
C SER A 33 -19.76 -2.61 8.18
N ALA A 34 -20.13 -1.51 8.85
CA ALA A 34 -21.11 -0.56 8.32
C ALA A 34 -20.65 0.15 7.03
N PHE A 35 -19.36 0.49 6.91
CA PHE A 35 -18.85 1.23 5.75
C PHE A 35 -18.43 0.33 4.59
N SER A 36 -18.08 -0.94 4.85
CA SER A 36 -17.73 -1.91 3.80
C SER A 36 -18.89 -2.29 2.88
N GLU A 37 -20.14 -2.02 3.29
CA GLU A 37 -21.32 -2.18 2.45
C GLU A 37 -21.32 -1.25 1.23
N PHE A 38 -20.61 -0.11 1.31
CA PHE A 38 -20.55 0.87 0.23
C PHE A 38 -19.43 0.62 -0.78
N GLY A 39 -18.37 -0.09 -0.37
CA GLY A 39 -17.17 -0.27 -1.17
C GLY A 39 -15.99 -0.77 -0.35
N LEU A 40 -14.88 -1.08 -1.05
CA LEU A 40 -13.66 -1.54 -0.39
C LEU A 40 -12.98 -0.42 0.41
N LEU A 41 -12.70 -0.71 1.67
CA LEU A 41 -12.02 0.21 2.59
C LEU A 41 -10.50 -0.01 2.55
N TYR A 42 -9.74 1.07 2.40
CA TYR A 42 -8.30 1.02 2.61
C TYR A 42 -7.97 0.92 4.11
N SER A 43 -8.59 1.76 4.94
CA SER A 43 -8.36 1.77 6.39
C SER A 43 -9.52 2.39 7.18
N VAL A 44 -9.73 1.92 8.40
CA VAL A 44 -10.58 2.56 9.42
C VAL A 44 -9.70 2.82 10.64
N ARG A 45 -9.68 4.06 11.14
CA ARG A 45 -8.92 4.43 12.34
C ARG A 45 -9.79 5.23 13.30
N VAL A 46 -9.90 4.81 14.55
CA VAL A 46 -10.64 5.52 15.59
C VAL A 46 -9.67 6.25 16.52
N HIS A 47 -9.94 7.52 16.75
CA HIS A 47 -9.15 8.40 17.60
C HIS A 47 -10.02 8.95 18.73
N LYS A 48 -9.42 9.07 19.93
CA LYS A 48 -10.05 9.76 21.06
C LYS A 48 -9.84 11.26 20.89
N ASN A 49 -10.85 12.05 21.23
CA ASN A 49 -10.67 13.50 21.31
C ASN A 49 -9.62 13.83 22.37
N ALA A 50 -8.80 14.84 22.11
CA ALA A 50 -7.90 15.39 23.11
C ALA A 50 -8.71 15.87 24.33
N ALA A 51 -8.10 15.84 25.52
CA ALA A 51 -8.79 16.14 26.79
C ALA A 51 -9.42 17.55 26.88
N ILE A 52 -9.03 18.46 25.97
CA ILE A 52 -9.51 19.85 25.87
C ILE A 52 -10.81 19.95 25.04
N ALA A 53 -11.07 18.98 24.16
CA ALA A 53 -12.26 18.93 23.31
C ALA A 53 -13.42 18.16 23.98
N GLN A 54 -14.65 18.35 23.45
CA GLN A 54 -15.85 17.65 23.96
C GLN A 54 -15.61 16.14 24.13
N PRO A 55 -16.10 15.51 25.22
CA PRO A 55 -15.94 14.08 25.44
C PRO A 55 -16.52 13.30 24.26
N GLY A 56 -15.66 12.56 23.56
CA GLY A 56 -16.06 11.82 22.36
C GLY A 56 -14.87 11.21 21.61
N CYS A 57 -15.20 10.44 20.57
CA CYS A 57 -14.24 9.91 19.61
C CYS A 57 -14.56 10.44 18.21
N TYR A 58 -13.56 10.45 17.35
CA TYR A 58 -13.72 10.65 15.91
C TYR A 58 -13.06 9.49 15.17
N ALA A 59 -13.48 9.24 13.94
CA ALA A 59 -12.86 8.22 13.11
C ALA A 59 -12.58 8.74 11.72
N ILE A 60 -11.55 8.18 11.11
CA ILE A 60 -11.19 8.41 9.72
C ILE A 60 -11.38 7.10 8.97
N VAL A 61 -12.25 7.13 7.96
CA VAL A 61 -12.49 5.99 7.06
C VAL A 61 -11.94 6.37 5.69
N LYS A 62 -11.03 5.57 5.15
CA LYS A 62 -10.45 5.75 3.82
C LYS A 62 -10.97 4.66 2.90
N PHE A 63 -11.53 5.04 1.77
CA PHE A 63 -11.94 4.15 0.68
C PHE A 63 -10.86 4.13 -0.41
N TYR A 64 -10.86 3.10 -1.24
CA TYR A 64 -10.13 3.15 -2.52
C TYR A 64 -10.83 4.02 -3.55
N SER A 65 -12.17 3.98 -3.58
CA SER A 65 -13.02 4.72 -4.50
C SER A 65 -13.61 5.98 -3.85
N ALA A 66 -13.48 7.12 -4.53
CA ALA A 66 -14.11 8.38 -4.16
C ALA A 66 -15.63 8.31 -4.37
N ARG A 67 -16.09 7.56 -5.38
CA ARG A 67 -17.51 7.28 -5.60
C ARG A 67 -18.11 6.56 -4.39
N ASP A 68 -17.42 5.54 -3.88
CA ASP A 68 -17.89 4.75 -2.74
C ASP A 68 -17.90 5.59 -1.46
N ALA A 69 -16.86 6.39 -1.23
CA ALA A 69 -16.82 7.37 -0.13
C ALA A 69 -17.99 8.37 -0.20
N SER A 70 -18.28 8.91 -1.39
CA SER A 70 -19.41 9.84 -1.58
C SER A 70 -20.75 9.17 -1.30
N ARG A 71 -20.97 7.92 -1.76
CA ARG A 71 -22.19 7.16 -1.47
C ARG A 71 -22.35 6.88 0.02
N ALA A 72 -21.28 6.44 0.68
CA ALA A 72 -21.26 6.22 2.12
C ALA A 72 -21.56 7.50 2.90
N GLN A 73 -20.98 8.63 2.50
CA GLN A 73 -21.24 9.91 3.15
C GLN A 73 -22.72 10.31 3.04
N GLN A 74 -23.30 10.22 1.84
CA GLN A 74 -24.70 10.62 1.60
C GLN A 74 -25.67 9.73 2.39
N ALA A 75 -25.40 8.43 2.45
CA ALA A 75 -26.25 7.47 3.15
C ALA A 75 -26.12 7.56 4.68
N CYS A 76 -24.91 7.73 5.20
CA CYS A 76 -24.63 7.62 6.64
C CYS A 76 -24.72 8.95 7.40
N ASN A 77 -24.64 10.10 6.72
CA ASN A 77 -24.63 11.39 7.39
C ASN A 77 -25.96 11.63 8.14
N LYS A 78 -25.86 11.97 9.42
CA LYS A 78 -26.96 12.16 10.38
C LYS A 78 -27.76 10.89 10.69
N GLN A 79 -27.28 9.71 10.29
CA GLN A 79 -27.91 8.43 10.62
C GLN A 79 -27.40 7.86 11.93
N ARG A 80 -28.23 7.01 12.55
CA ARG A 80 -27.93 6.26 13.76
C ARG A 80 -27.51 4.84 13.40
N LEU A 81 -26.34 4.71 12.74
CA LEU A 81 -25.90 3.44 12.13
C LEU A 81 -25.94 2.27 13.14
N PHE A 82 -25.11 2.33 14.18
CA PHE A 82 -24.98 1.28 15.20
C PHE A 82 -25.05 1.85 16.64
N GLN A 83 -25.29 3.16 16.77
CA GLN A 83 -25.31 3.87 18.05
C GLN A 83 -26.58 4.73 18.17
N LYS A 84 -26.90 5.16 19.40
CA LYS A 84 -28.16 5.87 19.67
C LYS A 84 -28.12 7.32 19.17
N SER A 85 -26.95 7.95 19.22
CA SER A 85 -26.73 9.31 18.71
C SER A 85 -26.44 9.28 17.20
N PRO A 86 -26.96 10.27 16.43
CA PRO A 86 -26.67 10.35 15.00
C PRO A 86 -25.20 10.72 14.75
N LEU A 87 -24.60 10.07 13.75
CA LEU A 87 -23.23 10.33 13.31
C LEU A 87 -23.18 11.49 12.32
N LYS A 88 -22.19 12.38 12.46
CA LYS A 88 -21.89 13.37 11.43
C LYS A 88 -20.79 12.80 10.54
N VAL A 89 -21.08 12.65 9.24
CA VAL A 89 -20.13 12.11 8.26
C VAL A 89 -19.83 13.18 7.22
N CYS A 90 -18.56 13.56 7.12
CA CYS A 90 -18.08 14.59 6.21
C CYS A 90 -16.95 14.05 5.33
N ILE A 91 -16.92 14.44 4.06
CA ILE A 91 -15.73 14.26 3.24
C ILE A 91 -14.63 15.18 3.79
N CYS A 92 -13.40 14.68 3.89
CA CYS A 92 -12.27 15.49 4.31
C CYS A 92 -12.02 16.60 3.27
N THR A 93 -11.96 17.85 3.72
CA THR A 93 -11.67 19.01 2.84
C THR A 93 -10.25 19.54 2.99
N LYS A 94 -9.55 19.16 4.07
CA LYS A 94 -8.17 19.58 4.33
C LYS A 94 -7.21 18.57 3.71
N GLN A 95 -6.59 18.96 2.60
CA GLN A 95 -5.34 18.35 2.16
C GLN A 95 -4.22 19.02 2.95
N LYS A 96 -3.51 18.27 3.81
CA LYS A 96 -2.19 18.76 4.23
C LYS A 96 -1.34 18.74 2.96
N VAL A 97 -0.80 19.90 2.58
CA VAL A 97 0.24 20.08 1.54
C VAL A 97 1.57 19.51 2.07
N LEU A 98 1.52 18.38 2.78
CA LEU A 98 2.71 17.57 2.98
C LEU A 98 2.87 16.84 1.66
N GLN A 99 3.97 17.09 0.96
CA GLN A 99 4.36 16.44 -0.29
C GLN A 99 3.71 15.06 -0.37
N GLN A 100 2.63 14.95 -1.15
CA GLN A 100 1.91 13.69 -1.31
C GLN A 100 2.85 12.79 -2.11
N GLN A 101 3.77 12.15 -1.41
CA GLN A 101 4.54 11.06 -1.96
C GLN A 101 3.52 10.01 -2.34
N VAL A 102 3.48 9.70 -3.62
CA VAL A 102 2.55 8.73 -4.16
C VAL A 102 3.08 7.35 -3.77
N LEU A 103 2.78 6.95 -2.53
CA LEU A 103 3.28 5.71 -1.96
C LEU A 103 2.61 4.51 -2.65
N PRO A 104 3.39 3.48 -3.01
CA PRO A 104 2.85 2.23 -3.53
C PRO A 104 2.02 1.54 -2.43
N LEU A 105 1.02 0.76 -2.84
CA LEU A 105 0.33 -0.12 -1.88
C LEU A 105 1.24 -1.28 -1.48
N SER A 106 1.17 -1.69 -0.22
CA SER A 106 1.76 -2.94 0.22
C SER A 106 1.15 -4.15 -0.51
N SER A 107 1.95 -5.21 -0.65
CA SER A 107 1.56 -6.42 -1.39
C SER A 107 0.18 -6.98 -1.03
N HIS A 108 -0.14 -7.06 0.27
CA HIS A 108 -1.45 -7.53 0.73
C HIS A 108 -2.58 -6.59 0.30
N LYS A 109 -2.37 -5.28 0.35
CA LYS A 109 -3.37 -4.29 -0.10
C LYS A 109 -3.58 -4.33 -1.61
N CYS A 110 -2.53 -4.60 -2.40
CA CYS A 110 -2.68 -4.89 -3.82
C CYS A 110 -3.56 -6.13 -4.07
N GLN A 111 -3.30 -7.23 -3.34
CA GLN A 111 -4.07 -8.46 -3.47
C GLN A 111 -5.55 -8.26 -3.08
N GLU A 112 -5.80 -7.54 -1.99
CA GLU A 112 -7.15 -7.20 -1.52
C GLU A 112 -7.93 -6.42 -2.60
N LEU A 113 -7.30 -5.38 -3.15
CA LEU A 113 -7.89 -4.54 -4.21
C LEU A 113 -8.16 -5.34 -5.49
N ALA A 114 -7.17 -6.14 -5.93
CA ALA A 114 -7.30 -6.99 -7.11
C ALA A 114 -8.40 -8.05 -6.93
N ASN A 115 -8.46 -8.70 -5.77
CA ASN A 115 -9.50 -9.70 -5.48
C ASN A 115 -10.89 -9.08 -5.45
N TYR A 116 -11.03 -7.84 -4.95
CA TYR A 116 -12.32 -7.15 -4.90
C TYR A 116 -12.86 -6.81 -6.30
N TYR A 117 -12.01 -6.26 -7.18
CA TYR A 117 -12.47 -5.77 -8.49
C TYR A 117 -12.35 -6.80 -9.62
N LEU A 118 -11.34 -7.67 -9.59
CA LEU A 118 -11.08 -8.65 -10.65
C LEU A 118 -11.53 -10.06 -10.26
N GLY A 119 -11.80 -10.28 -8.97
CA GLY A 119 -12.07 -11.60 -8.41
C GLY A 119 -10.80 -12.43 -8.21
N PHE A 120 -10.89 -13.43 -7.34
CA PHE A 120 -9.76 -14.31 -6.98
C PHE A 120 -9.12 -15.02 -8.19
N ASN A 121 -9.91 -15.35 -9.22
CA ASN A 121 -9.43 -16.00 -10.44
C ASN A 121 -9.15 -15.01 -11.59
N GLY A 122 -9.28 -13.71 -11.35
CA GLY A 122 -9.09 -12.68 -12.37
C GLY A 122 -7.62 -12.32 -12.63
N TRP A 123 -6.74 -12.72 -11.71
CA TRP A 123 -5.31 -12.43 -11.77
C TRP A 123 -4.50 -13.58 -11.17
N SER A 124 -3.21 -13.64 -11.53
CA SER A 124 -2.24 -14.56 -10.94
C SER A 124 -0.86 -13.92 -10.89
N SER A 125 0.04 -14.46 -10.07
CA SER A 125 1.41 -13.98 -9.98
C SER A 125 2.41 -15.13 -10.03
N ARG A 126 3.56 -14.92 -10.68
CA ARG A 126 4.63 -15.92 -10.81
C ARG A 126 5.99 -15.31 -10.53
N ILE A 127 6.74 -15.89 -9.60
CA ILE A 127 8.13 -15.51 -9.34
C ILE A 127 8.98 -15.99 -10.53
N ILE A 128 9.68 -15.07 -11.17
CA ILE A 128 10.62 -15.35 -12.26
C ILE A 128 11.98 -15.69 -11.65
N THR A 129 12.48 -14.83 -10.76
CA THR A 129 13.77 -15.03 -10.08
C THR A 129 13.72 -14.55 -8.64
N LEU A 130 14.36 -15.28 -7.74
CA LEU A 130 14.66 -14.86 -6.38
C LEU A 130 16.14 -15.15 -6.11
N GLN A 131 16.95 -14.11 -5.94
CA GLN A 131 18.40 -14.22 -5.84
C GLN A 131 18.89 -13.56 -4.55
N ASN A 132 19.86 -14.21 -3.91
CA ASN A 132 20.62 -13.60 -2.83
C ASN A 132 21.76 -12.79 -3.45
N ILE A 133 21.78 -11.49 -3.19
CA ILE A 133 22.81 -10.56 -3.64
C ILE A 133 23.60 -9.96 -2.46
N SER A 134 23.60 -10.64 -1.31
CA SER A 134 24.49 -10.32 -0.19
C SER A 134 25.97 -10.42 -0.62
N GLY A 135 26.76 -9.37 -0.42
CA GLY A 135 28.22 -9.37 -0.69
C GLY A 135 28.68 -8.60 -1.92
N PHE A 136 27.78 -7.98 -2.68
CA PHE A 136 28.13 -7.13 -3.84
C PHE A 136 28.39 -5.65 -3.49
N ASP A 137 28.41 -5.28 -2.21
CA ASP A 137 28.72 -3.90 -1.75
C ASP A 137 30.24 -3.65 -1.56
N GLU A 138 31.11 -4.60 -1.90
CA GLU A 138 32.51 -4.60 -1.45
C GLU A 138 33.49 -3.70 -2.24
N GLU A 139 33.04 -2.87 -3.18
CA GLU A 139 33.98 -2.12 -4.04
C GLU A 139 34.40 -0.71 -3.55
N TYR A 140 33.95 -0.21 -2.38
CA TYR A 140 34.29 1.17 -1.96
C TYR A 140 34.63 1.44 -0.48
N GLU A 141 34.89 0.43 0.35
CA GLU A 141 35.31 0.66 1.75
C GLU A 141 36.69 0.02 2.05
N GLU A 142 37.68 0.29 1.20
CA GLU A 142 39.10 0.23 1.61
C GLU A 142 39.45 1.49 2.42
N LEU A 143 38.87 1.70 3.62
CA LEU A 143 39.52 2.49 4.68
C LEU A 143 38.79 2.40 6.04
N GLY A 144 39.04 1.34 6.81
CA GLY A 144 39.02 1.43 8.27
C GLY A 144 37.92 0.69 9.02
N GLY A 145 38.25 -0.54 9.43
CA GLY A 145 37.89 -1.20 10.69
C GLY A 145 36.66 -0.70 11.48
N LEU A 146 35.47 -1.12 11.06
CA LEU A 146 34.31 -1.32 11.94
C LEU A 146 33.68 -2.66 11.56
N SER A 147 33.36 -3.49 12.56
CA SER A 147 32.78 -4.84 12.43
C SER A 147 31.79 -4.90 11.25
N GLN A 148 32.13 -5.63 10.18
CA GLN A 148 31.26 -5.86 9.02
C GLN A 148 29.94 -6.47 9.51
N LYS A 149 28.90 -5.64 9.66
CA LYS A 149 27.53 -6.13 9.87
C LYS A 149 27.16 -6.86 8.59
N GLN A 150 27.03 -8.18 8.66
CA GLN A 150 26.59 -8.96 7.51
C GLN A 150 25.21 -8.47 7.06
N CYS A 151 25.12 -7.95 5.84
CA CYS A 151 23.87 -7.49 5.25
C CYS A 151 23.31 -8.58 4.34
N LEU A 152 22.10 -9.05 4.64
CA LEU A 152 21.35 -9.94 3.77
C LEU A 152 20.59 -9.09 2.77
N LYS A 153 20.81 -9.30 1.47
CA LYS A 153 20.11 -8.60 0.40
C LYS A 153 19.49 -9.60 -0.55
N TYR A 154 18.18 -9.51 -0.78
CA TYR A 154 17.49 -10.34 -1.78
C TYR A 154 16.82 -9.49 -2.83
N LEU A 155 17.04 -9.89 -4.08
CA LEU A 155 16.37 -9.37 -5.25
C LEU A 155 15.33 -10.39 -5.71
N CYS A 156 14.12 -9.91 -5.95
CA CYS A 156 13.04 -10.70 -6.53
C CYS A 156 12.54 -10.03 -7.81
N ALA A 157 12.33 -10.80 -8.87
CA ALA A 157 11.56 -10.39 -10.03
C ALA A 157 10.35 -11.30 -10.18
N LEU A 158 9.19 -10.69 -10.37
CA LEU A 158 7.90 -11.37 -10.44
C LEU A 158 7.06 -10.75 -11.54
N GLU A 159 6.18 -11.56 -12.13
CA GLU A 159 5.14 -11.09 -13.04
C GLU A 159 3.73 -11.29 -12.47
N VAL A 160 2.83 -10.39 -12.85
CA VAL A 160 1.40 -10.43 -12.58
C VAL A 160 0.68 -10.56 -13.92
N MET A 161 -0.17 -11.57 -14.04
CA MET A 161 -0.92 -11.88 -15.26
C MET A 161 -2.41 -11.70 -15.04
N LEU A 162 -3.05 -10.99 -15.96
CA LEU A 162 -4.49 -10.78 -16.03
C LEU A 162 -5.01 -11.32 -17.38
N PRO A 163 -5.21 -12.64 -17.49
CA PRO A 163 -5.46 -13.29 -18.79
C PRO A 163 -6.72 -12.77 -19.47
N ASN A 164 -7.77 -12.46 -18.70
CA ASN A 164 -9.03 -11.93 -19.23
C ASN A 164 -8.90 -10.53 -19.83
N HIS A 165 -7.82 -9.81 -19.51
CA HIS A 165 -7.53 -8.46 -20.00
C HIS A 165 -6.33 -8.45 -20.97
N GLY A 166 -5.67 -9.60 -21.19
CA GLY A 166 -4.48 -9.68 -22.05
C GLY A 166 -3.27 -8.90 -21.51
N ILE A 167 -3.22 -8.65 -20.20
CA ILE A 167 -2.18 -7.83 -19.55
C ILE A 167 -1.22 -8.71 -18.76
N CYS A 168 0.07 -8.39 -18.89
CA CYS A 168 1.14 -8.94 -18.06
C CYS A 168 2.05 -7.79 -17.62
N THR A 169 2.23 -7.60 -16.33
CA THR A 169 3.17 -6.62 -15.76
C THR A 169 4.25 -7.34 -14.98
N ARG A 170 5.45 -6.77 -14.92
CA ARG A 170 6.53 -7.27 -14.08
C ARG A 170 6.94 -6.25 -13.05
N GLY A 171 7.40 -6.75 -11.92
CA GLY A 171 7.91 -5.93 -10.84
C GLY A 171 9.18 -6.54 -10.26
N ILE A 172 10.07 -5.65 -9.82
CA ILE A 172 11.31 -6.02 -9.17
C ILE A 172 11.27 -5.48 -7.75
N GLY A 173 11.66 -6.29 -6.78
CA GLY A 173 11.70 -5.92 -5.36
C GLY A 173 13.05 -6.24 -4.75
N LEU A 174 13.64 -5.24 -4.11
CA LEU A 174 14.86 -5.36 -3.31
C LEU A 174 14.50 -5.24 -1.83
N ALA A 175 14.95 -6.19 -1.03
CA ALA A 175 14.85 -6.11 0.42
C ALA A 175 16.20 -6.43 1.06
N GLU A 176 16.47 -5.75 2.17
CA GLU A 176 17.68 -5.94 2.95
C GLU A 176 17.41 -6.07 4.45
N ALA A 177 18.29 -6.76 5.16
CA ALA A 177 18.31 -6.76 6.62
C ALA A 177 19.73 -6.97 7.15
N HIS A 178 20.06 -6.29 8.25
CA HIS A 178 21.33 -6.45 8.93
C HIS A 178 21.28 -7.57 9.96
N LEU A 179 22.32 -8.40 9.98
CA LEU A 179 22.54 -9.41 11.02
C LEU A 179 23.26 -8.77 12.20
N GLU A 180 22.77 -9.04 13.41
CA GLU A 180 23.37 -8.57 14.66
C GLU A 180 24.40 -9.57 15.16
N ASN A 181 24.09 -10.88 15.11
CA ASN A 181 25.01 -11.95 15.46
C ASN A 181 25.25 -12.91 14.28
N SER A 182 26.45 -12.87 13.69
CA SER A 182 26.83 -13.74 12.57
C SER A 182 26.93 -15.23 12.91
N GLN A 183 26.96 -15.59 14.20
CA GLN A 183 27.02 -16.98 14.68
C GLN A 183 25.64 -17.56 15.02
N ASP A 184 24.59 -16.73 15.09
CA ASP A 184 23.25 -17.22 15.39
C ASP A 184 22.56 -17.76 14.13
N SER A 185 22.57 -19.09 14.01
CA SER A 185 21.92 -19.80 12.89
C SER A 185 20.41 -19.55 12.84
N LEU A 186 19.75 -19.29 13.97
CA LEU A 186 18.31 -19.02 14.01
C LEU A 186 18.00 -17.60 13.52
N GLU A 187 18.79 -16.62 13.95
CA GLU A 187 18.70 -15.24 13.46
C GLU A 187 18.88 -15.19 11.95
N PHE A 188 19.90 -15.88 11.43
CA PHE A 188 20.16 -15.97 10.00
C PHE A 188 18.97 -16.51 9.22
N VAL A 189 18.39 -17.65 9.64
CA VAL A 189 17.26 -18.28 8.94
C VAL A 189 16.01 -17.42 9.00
N THR A 190 15.73 -16.81 10.16
CA THR A 190 14.53 -15.96 10.34
C THR A 190 14.63 -14.66 9.55
N LYS A 191 15.78 -13.97 9.60
CA LYS A 191 16.03 -12.75 8.80
C LYS A 191 16.04 -13.07 7.31
N THR A 192 16.67 -14.17 6.88
CA THR A 192 16.64 -14.61 5.47
C THR A 192 15.21 -14.80 4.95
N ARG A 193 14.38 -15.57 5.67
CA ARG A 193 12.98 -15.79 5.27
C ARG A 193 12.20 -14.46 5.21
N ARG A 194 12.41 -13.58 6.18
CA ARG A 194 11.76 -12.26 6.22
C ARG A 194 12.16 -11.42 5.02
N VAL A 195 13.45 -11.33 4.71
CA VAL A 195 13.98 -10.56 3.58
C VAL A 195 13.49 -11.12 2.24
N GLN A 196 13.49 -12.44 2.05
CA GLN A 196 12.90 -13.08 0.87
C GLN A 196 11.41 -12.75 0.71
N LYS A 197 10.64 -12.81 1.79
CA LYS A 197 9.21 -12.46 1.75
C LYS A 197 8.99 -10.99 1.41
N LEU A 198 9.81 -10.10 1.97
CA LEU A 198 9.75 -8.67 1.71
C LEU A 198 10.12 -8.33 0.26
N SER A 199 11.16 -8.95 -0.31
CA SER A 199 11.55 -8.73 -1.71
C SER A 199 10.45 -9.19 -2.67
N VAL A 200 9.82 -10.36 -2.41
CA VAL A 200 8.66 -10.82 -3.17
C VAL A 200 7.46 -9.87 -3.02
N GLY A 201 7.20 -9.37 -1.80
CA GLY A 201 6.13 -8.41 -1.56
C GLY A 201 6.32 -7.11 -2.33
N LYS A 202 7.52 -6.53 -2.28
CA LYS A 202 7.88 -5.33 -3.05
C LYS A 202 7.78 -5.57 -4.56
N ALA A 203 8.27 -6.71 -5.06
CA ALA A 203 8.15 -7.07 -6.47
C ALA A 203 6.67 -7.13 -6.92
N LEU A 204 5.80 -7.71 -6.09
CA LEU A 204 4.36 -7.77 -6.35
C LEU A 204 3.72 -6.38 -6.37
N SER A 205 4.00 -5.53 -5.36
CA SER A 205 3.55 -4.15 -5.32
C SER A 205 4.01 -3.37 -6.56
N ASN A 206 5.27 -3.55 -6.96
CA ASN A 206 5.87 -2.88 -8.12
C ASN A 206 5.28 -3.36 -9.45
N ALA A 207 4.77 -4.58 -9.54
CA ALA A 207 4.04 -5.06 -10.71
C ALA A 207 2.61 -4.49 -10.77
N PHE A 208 1.95 -4.35 -9.62
CA PHE A 208 0.58 -3.83 -9.53
C PHE A 208 0.49 -2.31 -9.73
N GLN A 209 1.48 -1.52 -9.29
CA GLN A 209 1.48 -0.05 -9.50
C GLN A 209 1.42 0.38 -10.97
N LYS A 210 1.82 -0.51 -11.88
CA LYS A 210 1.77 -0.33 -13.34
C LYS A 210 0.37 -0.54 -13.90
N LEU A 211 -0.58 -0.98 -13.09
CA LEU A 211 -1.96 -1.24 -13.49
C LEU A 211 -2.88 -0.11 -13.04
N LEU A 212 -3.88 0.17 -13.86
CA LEU A 212 -4.98 1.08 -13.58
C LEU A 212 -6.30 0.32 -13.75
N LEU A 213 -7.16 0.36 -12.73
CA LEU A 213 -8.50 -0.21 -12.82
C LEU A 213 -9.48 0.89 -13.25
N ILE A 214 -10.24 0.65 -14.32
CA ILE A 214 -11.32 1.54 -14.76
C ILE A 214 -12.64 0.88 -14.38
N VAL A 215 -13.28 1.42 -13.35
CA VAL A 215 -14.53 0.88 -12.78
C VAL A 215 -15.72 1.68 -13.28
N LEU A 216 -16.63 1.00 -13.97
CA LEU A 216 -17.87 1.58 -14.48
C LEU A 216 -18.97 1.59 -13.39
N GLU A 217 -20.06 2.31 -13.65
CA GLU A 217 -21.23 2.36 -12.76
C GLU A 217 -21.98 1.02 -12.65
N ASP A 218 -21.94 0.20 -13.70
CA ASP A 218 -22.58 -1.12 -13.73
C ASP A 218 -21.75 -2.20 -13.02
N GLY A 219 -20.62 -1.82 -12.43
CA GLY A 219 -19.70 -2.73 -11.74
C GLY A 219 -18.72 -3.45 -12.66
N LYS A 220 -18.77 -3.23 -13.98
CA LYS A 220 -17.75 -3.75 -14.88
C LYS A 220 -16.41 -3.05 -14.64
N VAL A 221 -15.34 -3.81 -14.78
CA VAL A 221 -13.97 -3.35 -14.59
C VAL A 221 -13.18 -3.62 -15.86
N ALA A 222 -12.51 -2.60 -16.36
CA ALA A 222 -11.44 -2.75 -17.34
C ALA A 222 -10.09 -2.50 -16.64
N VAL A 223 -9.02 -3.07 -17.17
CA VAL A 223 -7.66 -2.85 -16.67
C VAL A 223 -6.83 -2.29 -17.79
N GLU A 224 -6.04 -1.26 -17.50
CA GLU A 224 -5.11 -0.62 -18.43
C GLU A 224 -3.74 -0.45 -17.78
N TYR A 225 -2.72 -0.20 -18.60
CA TYR A 225 -1.40 0.17 -18.09
C TYR A 225 -1.40 1.63 -17.63
N ASN A 226 -0.75 1.89 -16.50
CA ASN A 226 -0.51 3.25 -16.02
C ASN A 226 0.60 3.90 -16.86
N SER A 227 0.19 4.72 -17.83
CA SER A 227 1.06 5.41 -18.81
C SER A 227 2.21 6.25 -18.24
N GLY A 228 2.30 6.45 -16.92
CA GLY A 228 3.41 7.13 -16.26
C GLY A 228 4.61 6.24 -15.88
N GLN A 229 4.53 4.92 -16.05
CA GLN A 229 5.56 3.94 -15.64
C GLN A 229 5.92 2.96 -16.76
N GLU A 230 6.21 3.45 -17.98
CA GLU A 230 6.85 2.63 -19.01
C GLU A 230 8.29 2.26 -18.58
N GLU A 231 8.40 1.21 -17.79
CA GLU A 231 9.67 0.55 -17.50
C GLU A 231 9.97 -0.47 -18.60
N SER A 232 11.18 -0.39 -19.18
CA SER A 232 11.71 -1.30 -20.20
C SER A 232 11.65 -2.79 -19.81
N ILE A 233 11.48 -3.09 -18.53
CA ILE A 233 11.47 -4.42 -17.89
C ILE A 233 10.37 -5.34 -18.43
N ASP A 234 9.20 -4.77 -18.74
CA ASP A 234 8.04 -5.56 -19.19
C ASP A 234 8.24 -6.08 -20.64
N SER A 235 9.14 -5.45 -21.41
CA SER A 235 9.48 -5.84 -22.79
C SER A 235 10.58 -6.91 -22.89
N LEU A 236 11.33 -7.14 -21.81
CA LEU A 236 12.44 -8.09 -21.80
C LEU A 236 11.94 -9.53 -21.88
N THR A 237 12.76 -10.44 -22.37
CA THR A 237 12.53 -11.89 -22.23
C THR A 237 12.83 -12.34 -20.79
N GLU A 238 12.35 -13.53 -20.41
CA GLU A 238 12.62 -14.09 -19.08
C GLU A 238 14.14 -14.30 -18.88
N GLU A 239 14.82 -14.72 -19.95
CA GLU A 239 16.25 -14.96 -19.99
C GLU A 239 17.06 -13.66 -19.86
N GLU A 240 16.64 -12.58 -20.53
CA GLU A 240 17.26 -11.25 -20.40
C GLU A 240 17.08 -10.68 -19.01
N LEU A 241 15.87 -10.79 -18.42
CA LEU A 241 15.61 -10.35 -17.05
C LEU A 241 16.48 -11.12 -16.04
N LYS A 242 16.57 -12.43 -16.24
CA LYS A 242 17.39 -13.32 -15.43
C LYS A 242 18.89 -13.06 -15.61
N GLY A 243 19.31 -12.60 -16.79
CA GLY A 243 20.67 -12.14 -17.06
C GLY A 243 20.98 -10.82 -16.34
N LEU A 244 20.13 -9.81 -16.47
CA LEU A 244 20.32 -8.49 -15.84
C LEU A 244 20.32 -8.57 -14.31
N THR A 245 19.44 -9.38 -13.73
CA THR A 245 19.43 -9.64 -12.28
C THR A 245 20.70 -10.34 -11.81
N GLN A 246 21.33 -11.20 -12.62
CA GLN A 246 22.60 -11.87 -12.28
C GLN A 246 23.82 -10.95 -12.36
N VAL A 247 23.80 -9.95 -13.25
CA VAL A 247 24.91 -9.00 -13.42
C VAL A 247 24.77 -7.78 -12.50
N ASN A 248 23.64 -7.65 -11.79
CA ASN A 248 23.31 -6.51 -10.94
C ASN A 248 23.31 -5.15 -11.67
N ASP A 249 23.06 -5.17 -12.99
CA ASP A 249 23.04 -3.98 -13.88
C ASP A 249 21.75 -3.14 -13.75
N LEU A 250 20.84 -3.52 -12.85
CA LEU A 250 19.64 -2.73 -12.56
C LEU A 250 20.03 -1.57 -11.64
N SER A 251 19.74 -0.33 -12.02
CA SER A 251 19.99 0.83 -11.15
C SER A 251 19.20 0.72 -9.84
N LEU A 252 19.80 0.12 -8.81
CA LEU A 252 19.19 -0.25 -7.53
C LEU A 252 18.79 0.96 -6.66
N GLU A 253 19.25 2.16 -7.00
CA GLU A 253 19.06 3.40 -6.24
C GLU A 253 17.58 3.80 -6.09
N HIS A 254 16.69 3.33 -6.99
CA HIS A 254 15.26 3.67 -6.96
C HIS A 254 14.38 2.69 -6.13
N LEU A 255 14.95 1.60 -5.58
CA LEU A 255 14.18 0.53 -4.90
C LEU A 255 14.12 0.67 -3.37
N ASN A 256 14.86 1.63 -2.81
CA ASN A 256 14.96 1.90 -1.38
C ASN A 256 13.94 2.98 -0.95
N HIS A 257 12.66 2.67 -1.07
CA HIS A 257 11.65 3.36 -0.26
C HIS A 257 11.45 2.59 1.04
N GLU A 258 11.89 3.19 2.15
CA GLU A 258 11.61 2.71 3.51
C GLU A 258 10.10 2.94 3.78
N GLU A 259 9.36 1.84 3.91
CA GLU A 259 7.93 1.83 4.21
C GLU A 259 7.71 1.92 5.73
N ASP A 260 7.59 3.14 6.26
CA ASP A 260 6.86 3.37 7.52
C ASP A 260 5.42 3.80 7.20
N GLU A 261 4.59 2.86 6.73
CA GLU A 261 3.15 3.09 6.46
C GLU A 261 2.32 3.41 7.73
N GLU A 262 2.93 3.40 8.93
CA GLU A 262 2.21 3.55 10.20
C GLU A 262 2.35 4.89 10.93
N PHE A 263 3.28 5.79 10.60
CA PHE A 263 3.56 6.97 11.46
C PHE A 263 3.06 8.35 10.97
N ALA A 264 2.60 8.52 9.74
CA ALA A 264 2.35 9.87 9.20
C ALA A 264 0.90 10.40 9.32
N CYS A 265 0.13 10.01 10.34
CA CYS A 265 -1.17 10.64 10.62
C CYS A 265 -1.36 10.93 12.12
N GLU A 266 -0.34 11.43 12.81
CA GLU A 266 -0.57 12.28 13.98
C GLU A 266 -1.13 13.63 13.51
N LEU A 267 -2.45 13.77 13.59
CA LEU A 267 -3.10 15.07 13.50
C LEU A 267 -2.87 15.81 14.82
N SER A 268 -1.79 16.60 14.92
CA SER A 268 -1.87 17.81 15.74
C SER A 268 -2.89 18.72 15.07
N LEU A 269 -4.07 18.81 15.70
CA LEU A 269 -5.04 19.86 15.40
C LEU A 269 -4.56 21.08 16.18
N ASP A 270 -3.97 22.05 15.49
CA ASP A 270 -3.84 23.39 16.06
C ASP A 270 -5.26 23.96 16.27
N GLU A 271 -5.59 24.18 17.54
CA GLU A 271 -6.88 24.66 18.07
C GLU A 271 -7.17 26.15 17.76
N ALA A 272 -6.79 26.64 16.59
CA ALA A 272 -7.16 27.98 16.18
C ALA A 272 -8.21 27.93 15.07
N HIS A 273 -9.42 28.37 15.41
CA HIS A 273 -10.55 28.68 14.52
C HIS A 273 -11.54 27.55 14.23
N LEU A 274 -12.29 27.18 15.27
CA LEU A 274 -13.71 26.78 15.15
C LEU A 274 -14.59 27.72 16.01
N LEU A 275 -14.43 29.03 15.81
CA LEU A 275 -15.46 30.01 16.17
C LEU A 275 -16.36 30.25 14.97
#